data_AF-A0A1F3VIS0-F1
#
_entry.id   AF-A0A1F3VIS0-F1
#
_cell.length_a   1.000
_cell.length_b   1.000
_cell.length_c   1.000
_cell.angle_alpha   90.00
_cell.angle_beta   90.00
_cell.angle_gamma   90.00
#
_symmetry.space_group_name_H-M   'P 1'
#
loop_
_entity.id
_entity.type
_entity.pdbx_description
1 polymer ?
#
loop_
_entity_poly.entity_id
_entity_poly.type
_entity_poly.pdbx_seq_one_letter_code
_entity_poly.pdbx_strand_id
1 'polypeptide(L)'
;MNKKFIKKFVFALLLSSFSVLAHAEIVQLSGQIVDQSYKLQRAVEDMRYSPQGNRRTARAATVALLEMANRMLGELDGGYNPGPGPAPIPPTPPYPYPGPNPGPGPYHPPMLRVCAQDSVDQMQAAFTKIKAFAYSTSGLDLTSSGAADFATTWNDRYPCVVADEYIADFQKIKTFAYSTRGLDMNTNGAIEYASRNIEKLCDNFDLEGEFRKHYDFAYSTSGLDMTSSNAIEYARGKIEPRAFSCRNFNQFVLTRN
;
A
#
# COMPACT_ATOMS: atom_id res chain seq x y z
N MET A 1 -50.49 -5.11 -35.99
CA MET A 1 -49.43 -5.34 -34.98
C MET A 1 -48.07 -5.10 -35.62
N ASN A 2 -47.28 -4.15 -35.09
CA ASN A 2 -46.10 -3.62 -35.77
C ASN A 2 -44.84 -4.46 -35.47
N LYS A 3 -44.31 -5.19 -36.47
CA LYS A 3 -43.20 -6.15 -36.33
C LYS A 3 -41.91 -5.54 -35.74
N LYS A 4 -41.70 -4.23 -35.86
CA LYS A 4 -40.58 -3.51 -35.24
C LYS A 4 -40.71 -3.37 -33.71
N PHE A 5 -41.93 -3.32 -33.17
CA PHE A 5 -42.17 -3.17 -31.74
C PHE A 5 -41.94 -4.50 -31.00
N ILE A 6 -42.35 -5.62 -31.61
CA ILE A 6 -42.18 -6.96 -31.06
C ILE A 6 -40.69 -7.33 -30.95
N LYS A 7 -39.86 -6.98 -31.94
CA LYS A 7 -38.41 -7.25 -31.89
C LYS A 7 -37.71 -6.47 -30.76
N LYS A 8 -38.08 -5.21 -30.52
CA LYS A 8 -37.49 -4.42 -29.43
C LYS A 8 -37.92 -4.93 -28.05
N PHE A 9 -39.17 -5.38 -27.91
CA PHE A 9 -39.69 -5.92 -26.67
C PHE A 9 -39.07 -7.28 -26.32
N VAL A 10 -38.87 -8.16 -27.30
CA VAL A 10 -38.18 -9.46 -27.10
C VAL A 10 -36.69 -9.28 -26.79
N PHE A 11 -36.02 -8.31 -27.42
CA PHE A 11 -34.61 -8.02 -27.13
C PHE A 11 -34.42 -7.43 -25.71
N ALA A 12 -35.34 -6.58 -25.27
CA ALA A 12 -35.35 -6.05 -23.90
C ALA A 12 -35.66 -7.14 -22.85
N LEU A 13 -36.57 -8.08 -23.15
CA LEU A 13 -36.87 -9.22 -22.29
C LEU A 13 -35.71 -10.22 -22.18
N LEU A 14 -34.94 -10.42 -23.26
CA LEU A 14 -33.73 -11.24 -23.25
C LEU A 14 -32.59 -10.56 -22.47
N LEU A 15 -32.38 -9.25 -22.64
CA LEU A 15 -31.40 -8.48 -21.85
C LEU A 15 -31.74 -8.44 -20.35
N SER A 16 -33.03 -8.36 -19.98
CA SER A 16 -33.44 -8.41 -18.58
C SER A 16 -33.30 -9.80 -17.97
N SER A 17 -33.51 -10.88 -18.74
CA SER A 17 -33.33 -12.25 -18.25
C SER A 17 -31.84 -12.63 -18.12
N PHE A 18 -30.96 -12.17 -19.01
CA PHE A 18 -29.51 -12.29 -18.82
C PHE A 18 -29.01 -11.53 -17.58
N SER A 19 -29.57 -10.36 -17.28
CA SER A 19 -29.21 -9.59 -16.08
C SER A 19 -29.64 -10.30 -14.79
N VAL A 20 -30.82 -10.91 -14.77
CA VAL A 20 -31.32 -11.64 -13.59
C VAL A 20 -30.60 -12.99 -13.39
N LEU A 21 -30.24 -13.69 -14.46
CA LEU A 21 -29.44 -14.92 -14.38
C LEU A 21 -27.99 -14.66 -13.92
N ALA A 22 -27.35 -13.59 -14.40
CA ALA A 22 -26.03 -13.19 -13.93
C ALA A 22 -26.05 -12.74 -12.45
N HIS A 23 -27.09 -12.03 -12.01
CA HIS A 23 -27.23 -11.67 -10.59
C HIS A 23 -27.55 -12.88 -9.70
N ALA A 24 -28.31 -13.86 -10.20
CA ALA A 24 -28.58 -15.08 -9.44
C ALA A 24 -27.31 -15.91 -9.22
N GLU A 25 -26.46 -16.07 -10.25
CA GLU A 25 -25.18 -16.77 -10.11
C GLU A 25 -24.20 -15.98 -9.22
N ILE A 26 -24.10 -14.66 -9.36
CA ILE A 26 -23.23 -13.83 -8.50
C ILE A 26 -23.71 -13.85 -7.04
N VAL A 27 -25.02 -13.82 -6.79
CA VAL A 27 -25.57 -13.92 -5.41
C VAL A 27 -25.35 -15.33 -4.84
N GLN A 28 -25.53 -16.38 -5.64
CA GLN A 28 -25.29 -17.75 -5.21
C GLN A 28 -23.79 -18.02 -4.95
N LEU A 29 -22.89 -17.49 -5.78
CA LEU A 29 -21.44 -17.49 -5.56
C LEU A 29 -21.06 -16.69 -4.33
N SER A 30 -21.64 -15.49 -4.12
CA SER A 30 -21.37 -14.68 -2.93
C SER A 30 -21.84 -15.38 -1.65
N GLY A 31 -22.96 -16.10 -1.69
CA GLY A 31 -23.45 -16.90 -0.58
C GLY A 31 -22.53 -18.09 -0.27
N GLN A 32 -22.00 -18.75 -1.30
CA GLN A 32 -21.01 -19.81 -1.12
C GLN A 32 -19.69 -19.29 -0.55
N ILE A 33 -19.21 -18.12 -0.99
CA ILE A 33 -18.00 -17.49 -0.46
C ILE A 33 -18.19 -17.11 1.01
N VAL A 34 -19.33 -16.51 1.37
CA VAL A 34 -19.63 -16.14 2.77
C VAL A 34 -19.74 -17.39 3.64
N ASP A 35 -20.45 -18.44 3.19
CA ASP A 35 -20.57 -19.71 3.94
C ASP A 35 -19.21 -20.40 4.14
N GLN A 36 -18.35 -20.41 3.11
CA GLN A 36 -16.99 -20.95 3.22
C GLN A 36 -16.09 -20.09 4.11
N SER A 37 -16.23 -18.75 4.08
CA SER A 37 -15.50 -17.84 4.97
C SER A 37 -15.87 -18.07 6.43
N TYR A 38 -17.16 -18.35 6.71
CA TYR A 38 -17.65 -18.64 8.05
C TYR A 38 -17.16 -20.01 8.55
N LYS A 39 -17.13 -21.02 7.68
CA LYS A 39 -16.54 -22.34 7.99
C LYS A 39 -15.04 -22.23 8.28
N LEU A 40 -14.33 -21.38 7.55
CA LEU A 40 -12.90 -21.14 7.78
C LEU A 40 -12.66 -20.43 9.12
N GLN A 41 -13.44 -19.38 9.43
CA GLN A 41 -13.37 -18.68 10.72
C GLN A 41 -13.64 -19.64 11.89
N ARG A 42 -14.69 -20.46 11.79
CA ARG A 42 -15.00 -21.47 12.81
C ARG A 42 -13.92 -22.54 12.94
N ALA A 43 -13.32 -22.99 11.83
CA ALA A 43 -12.19 -23.92 11.87
C ALA A 43 -10.92 -23.30 12.48
N VAL A 44 -10.70 -21.99 12.27
CA VAL A 44 -9.59 -21.24 12.89
C VAL A 44 -9.81 -21.04 14.38
N GLU A 45 -11.03 -20.75 14.82
CA GLU A 45 -11.37 -20.68 16.25
C GLU A 45 -11.24 -22.05 16.92
N ASP A 46 -11.71 -23.12 16.29
CA ASP A 46 -11.60 -24.47 16.83
C ASP A 46 -10.13 -24.93 16.93
N MET A 47 -9.27 -24.52 15.98
CA MET A 47 -7.82 -24.69 16.07
C MET A 47 -7.17 -23.85 17.19
N ARG A 48 -7.74 -22.70 17.55
CA ARG A 48 -7.23 -21.81 18.59
C ARG A 48 -7.60 -22.30 20.00
N TYR A 49 -8.67 -23.09 20.15
CA TYR A 49 -9.20 -23.49 21.45
C TYR A 49 -9.31 -25.01 21.71
N SER A 50 -9.03 -25.89 20.73
CA SER A 50 -9.09 -27.35 20.92
C SER A 50 -7.70 -28.03 20.92
N PRO A 51 -7.32 -28.83 21.94
CA PRO A 51 -6.02 -29.52 22.00
C PRO A 51 -5.85 -30.65 20.96
N GLN A 52 -6.91 -30.99 20.21
CA GLN A 52 -6.93 -32.07 19.21
C GLN A 52 -7.44 -31.63 17.83
N GLY A 53 -7.31 -30.35 17.48
CA GLY A 53 -7.77 -29.81 16.19
C GLY A 53 -7.16 -30.54 14.98
N ASN A 54 -8.01 -31.25 14.23
CA ASN A 54 -7.62 -32.13 13.12
C ASN A 54 -7.11 -31.32 11.91
N ARG A 55 -5.80 -31.11 11.84
CA ARG A 55 -5.07 -30.34 10.81
C ARG A 55 -5.39 -30.74 9.36
N ARG A 56 -5.92 -31.95 9.13
CA ARG A 56 -6.34 -32.40 7.79
C ARG A 56 -7.58 -31.65 7.29
N THR A 57 -8.54 -31.37 8.18
CA THR A 57 -9.79 -30.67 7.83
C THR A 57 -9.53 -29.21 7.49
N ALA A 58 -8.64 -28.54 8.24
CA ALA A 58 -8.25 -27.14 7.97
C ALA A 58 -7.48 -26.99 6.64
N ARG A 59 -6.60 -27.95 6.32
CA ARG A 59 -5.91 -27.98 5.02
C ARG A 59 -6.87 -28.23 3.86
N ALA A 60 -7.82 -29.15 4.01
CA ALA A 60 -8.84 -29.42 3.00
C ALA A 60 -9.71 -28.19 2.70
N ALA A 61 -10.13 -27.45 3.74
CA ALA A 61 -10.90 -26.22 3.58
C ALA A 61 -10.09 -25.10 2.89
N THR A 62 -8.80 -24.99 3.20
CA THR A 62 -7.90 -24.01 2.58
C THR A 62 -7.67 -24.30 1.10
N VAL A 63 -7.48 -25.57 0.73
CA VAL A 63 -7.31 -25.99 -0.67
C VAL A 63 -8.59 -25.76 -1.49
N ALA A 64 -9.76 -26.07 -0.92
CA ALA A 64 -11.05 -25.83 -1.59
C ALA A 64 -11.29 -24.33 -1.88
N LEU A 65 -10.91 -23.45 -0.96
CA LEU A 65 -10.97 -21.99 -1.15
C LEU A 65 -10.01 -21.50 -2.24
N LEU A 66 -8.81 -22.08 -2.30
CA LEU A 66 -7.83 -21.75 -3.34
C LEU A 66 -8.29 -22.18 -4.73
N GLU A 67 -8.90 -23.36 -4.85
CA GLU A 67 -9.45 -23.86 -6.11
C GLU A 67 -10.67 -23.05 -6.58
N MET A 68 -11.52 -22.59 -5.66
CA MET A 68 -12.62 -21.69 -5.98
C MET A 68 -12.11 -20.33 -6.45
N ALA A 69 -11.09 -19.76 -5.78
CA ALA A 69 -10.47 -18.49 -6.19
C ALA A 69 -9.84 -18.57 -7.58
N ASN A 70 -9.13 -19.67 -7.87
CA ASN A 70 -8.53 -19.88 -9.19
C ASN A 70 -9.58 -20.14 -10.29
N ARG A 71 -10.73 -20.75 -9.96
CA ARG A 71 -11.86 -20.88 -10.91
C ARG A 71 -12.48 -19.53 -11.24
N MET A 72 -12.68 -18.66 -10.25
CA MET A 72 -13.19 -17.30 -10.47
C MET A 72 -12.25 -16.42 -11.31
N LEU A 73 -10.93 -16.61 -11.17
CA LEU A 73 -9.93 -15.93 -12.01
C LEU A 73 -9.95 -16.43 -13.47
N GLY A 74 -10.23 -17.72 -13.69
CA GLY A 74 -10.32 -18.30 -15.04
C GLY A 74 -11.55 -17.87 -15.85
N GLU A 75 -12.66 -17.52 -15.18
CA GLU A 75 -13.89 -17.07 -15.85
C GLU A 75 -13.82 -15.60 -16.33
N LEU A 76 -12.88 -14.81 -15.81
CA LEU A 76 -12.69 -13.40 -16.18
C LEU A 76 -11.81 -13.19 -17.43
N ASP A 77 -11.13 -14.23 -17.92
CA ASP A 77 -10.22 -14.17 -19.09
C ASP A 77 -10.93 -14.43 -20.44
N GLY A 78 -12.27 -14.37 -20.45
CA GLY A 78 -13.11 -14.58 -21.61
C GLY A 78 -13.11 -13.42 -22.61
N GLY A 79 -12.11 -13.38 -23.49
CA GLY A 79 -12.27 -12.91 -24.88
C GLY A 79 -11.78 -11.51 -25.23
N TYR A 80 -10.50 -11.37 -25.59
CA TYR A 80 -10.02 -10.25 -26.40
C TYR A 80 -9.98 -10.66 -27.89
N ASN A 81 -10.87 -10.08 -28.68
CA ASN A 81 -10.92 -10.21 -30.13
C ASN A 81 -10.10 -9.05 -30.76
N PRO A 82 -9.03 -9.29 -31.53
CA PRO A 82 -8.26 -8.21 -32.14
C PRO A 82 -9.03 -7.62 -33.33
N GLY A 83 -9.51 -6.39 -33.18
CA GLY A 83 -10.14 -5.63 -34.28
C GLY A 83 -9.12 -5.22 -35.37
N PRO A 84 -9.59 -4.89 -36.59
CA PRO A 84 -8.72 -4.58 -37.72
C PRO A 84 -7.98 -3.26 -37.51
N GLY A 85 -6.68 -3.25 -37.86
CA GLY A 85 -5.79 -2.11 -37.69
C GLY A 85 -6.21 -0.84 -38.45
N PRO A 86 -5.74 0.34 -38.02
CA PRO A 86 -6.13 1.61 -38.61
C PRO A 86 -5.56 1.79 -40.02
N ALA A 87 -6.37 2.39 -40.90
CA ALA A 87 -6.02 2.70 -42.28
C ALA A 87 -4.97 3.84 -42.38
N PRO A 88 -4.22 3.94 -43.50
CA PRO A 88 -3.20 4.96 -43.69
C PRO A 88 -3.79 6.38 -43.74
N ILE A 89 -3.12 7.31 -43.04
CA ILE A 89 -3.50 8.73 -42.95
C ILE A 89 -3.04 9.44 -44.24
N PRO A 90 -3.89 10.25 -44.91
CA PRO A 90 -3.47 11.06 -46.05
C PRO A 90 -2.54 12.22 -45.63
N PRO A 91 -1.64 12.69 -46.52
CA PRO A 91 -0.69 13.74 -46.19
C PRO A 91 -1.38 15.08 -45.92
N THR A 92 -0.98 15.74 -44.83
CA THR A 92 -1.46 17.06 -44.41
C THR A 92 -0.85 18.18 -45.26
N PRO A 93 -1.61 19.26 -45.58
CA PRO A 93 -1.09 20.44 -46.25
C PRO A 93 -0.17 21.27 -45.34
N PRO A 94 0.76 22.07 -45.90
CA PRO A 94 1.73 22.83 -45.12
C PRO A 94 1.06 23.96 -44.31
N TYR A 95 1.38 23.99 -43.01
CA TYR A 95 0.92 25.02 -42.06
C TYR A 95 1.55 26.39 -42.35
N PRO A 96 0.80 27.50 -42.21
CA PRO A 96 1.38 28.84 -42.14
C PRO A 96 1.88 29.17 -40.73
N TYR A 97 3.05 29.83 -40.71
CA TYR A 97 3.84 30.51 -39.67
C TYR A 97 3.48 30.43 -38.16
N PRO A 98 4.49 30.34 -37.25
CA PRO A 98 4.27 30.30 -35.81
C PRO A 98 3.93 31.67 -35.22
N GLY A 99 2.90 31.72 -34.38
CA GLY A 99 2.62 32.85 -33.49
C GLY A 99 3.56 32.87 -32.26
N PRO A 100 3.53 33.95 -31.46
CA PRO A 100 4.48 34.18 -30.37
C PRO A 100 4.33 33.16 -29.23
N ASN A 101 5.48 32.69 -28.74
CA ASN A 101 5.64 31.71 -27.66
C ASN A 101 4.95 32.17 -26.36
N PRO A 102 4.04 31.38 -25.75
CA PRO A 102 3.57 31.64 -24.39
C PRO A 102 4.73 31.47 -23.41
N GLY A 103 4.94 32.45 -22.53
CA GLY A 103 6.00 32.41 -21.52
C GLY A 103 5.89 31.20 -20.57
N PRO A 104 6.97 30.88 -19.82
CA PRO A 104 6.99 29.77 -18.89
C PRO A 104 5.89 29.92 -17.83
N GLY A 105 4.92 29.01 -17.86
CA GLY A 105 3.87 28.92 -16.86
C GLY A 105 4.42 28.58 -15.46
N PRO A 106 3.64 28.82 -14.39
CA PRO A 106 4.04 28.47 -13.03
C PRO A 106 4.34 26.98 -12.91
N TYR A 107 5.45 26.65 -12.25
CA TYR A 107 5.86 25.28 -11.97
C TYR A 107 4.85 24.62 -11.03
N HIS A 108 3.99 23.76 -11.56
CA HIS A 108 3.19 22.85 -10.75
C HIS A 108 4.06 21.61 -10.45
N PRO A 109 4.37 21.30 -9.19
CA PRO A 109 5.05 20.06 -8.87
C PRO A 109 4.21 18.88 -9.39
N PRO A 110 4.83 17.84 -9.99
CA PRO A 110 4.08 16.71 -10.50
C PRO A 110 3.33 16.05 -9.35
N MET A 111 2.00 16.04 -9.43
CA MET A 111 1.20 15.31 -8.46
C MET A 111 1.41 13.83 -8.71
N LEU A 112 2.14 13.20 -7.78
CA LEU A 112 2.41 11.78 -7.84
C LEU A 112 1.11 11.03 -7.54
N ARG A 113 0.68 10.17 -8.46
CA ARG A 113 -0.47 9.30 -8.23
C ARG A 113 -0.11 8.28 -7.16
N VAL A 114 -1.12 7.83 -6.41
CA VAL A 114 -0.95 6.69 -5.49
C VAL A 114 -0.69 5.43 -6.31
N CYS A 115 0.06 4.48 -5.74
CA CYS A 115 0.55 3.30 -6.44
C CYS A 115 -0.58 2.43 -6.99
N ALA A 116 -1.73 2.39 -6.31
CA ALA A 116 -2.94 1.72 -6.79
C ALA A 116 -3.49 2.25 -8.14
N GLN A 117 -3.02 3.41 -8.61
CA GLN A 117 -3.41 4.01 -9.90
C GLN A 117 -2.36 3.84 -11.00
N ASP A 118 -1.20 3.25 -10.69
CA ASP A 118 -0.15 2.94 -11.66
C ASP A 118 -0.43 1.63 -12.41
N SER A 119 0.47 1.20 -13.30
CA SER A 119 0.31 -0.08 -13.99
C SER A 119 0.31 -1.24 -13.01
N VAL A 120 -0.37 -2.33 -13.36
CA VAL A 120 -0.42 -3.55 -12.53
C VAL A 120 0.99 -4.06 -12.22
N ASP A 121 1.91 -3.98 -13.18
CA ASP A 121 3.31 -4.38 -13.00
C ASP A 121 4.02 -3.52 -11.94
N GLN A 122 3.84 -2.20 -11.98
CA GLN A 122 4.43 -1.27 -11.00
C GLN A 122 3.83 -1.48 -9.61
N MET A 123 2.50 -1.60 -9.54
CA MET A 123 1.79 -1.87 -8.29
C MET A 123 2.21 -3.20 -7.66
N GLN A 124 2.32 -4.27 -8.47
CA GLN A 124 2.75 -5.59 -8.00
C GLN A 124 4.20 -5.58 -7.51
N ALA A 125 5.09 -4.86 -8.19
CA ALA A 125 6.48 -4.71 -7.76
C ALA A 125 6.59 -3.98 -6.41
N ALA A 126 5.88 -2.86 -6.26
CA ALA A 126 5.84 -2.11 -4.99
C ALA A 126 5.20 -2.93 -3.86
N PHE A 127 4.06 -3.59 -4.12
CA PHE A 127 3.40 -4.47 -3.17
C PHE A 127 4.34 -5.56 -2.65
N THR A 128 5.02 -6.26 -3.57
CA THR A 128 5.93 -7.36 -3.21
C THR A 128 7.06 -6.85 -2.31
N LYS A 129 7.64 -5.69 -2.65
CA LYS A 129 8.72 -5.07 -1.90
C LYS A 129 8.27 -4.65 -0.49
N ILE A 130 7.15 -3.94 -0.39
CA ILE A 130 6.62 -3.46 0.88
C ILE A 130 6.15 -4.62 1.77
N LYS A 131 5.52 -5.65 1.19
CA LYS A 131 5.15 -6.86 1.91
C LYS A 131 6.36 -7.57 2.49
N ALA A 132 7.42 -7.74 1.69
CA ALA A 132 8.67 -8.36 2.16
C ALA A 132 9.30 -7.55 3.30
N PHE A 133 9.34 -6.23 3.17
CA PHE A 133 9.76 -5.33 4.24
C PHE A 133 8.93 -5.51 5.52
N ALA A 134 7.61 -5.45 5.41
CA ALA A 134 6.68 -5.53 6.53
C ALA A 134 6.75 -6.88 7.26
N TYR A 135 7.00 -7.97 6.53
CA TYR A 135 7.20 -9.30 7.10
C TYR A 135 8.57 -9.47 7.78
N SER A 136 9.59 -8.71 7.36
CA SER A 136 10.95 -8.90 7.86
C SER A 136 11.15 -8.38 9.28
N THR A 137 12.04 -9.04 10.04
CA THR A 137 12.51 -8.58 11.35
C THR A 137 13.24 -7.24 11.30
N SER A 138 13.81 -6.89 10.14
CA SER A 138 14.42 -5.58 9.89
C SER A 138 13.38 -4.48 9.68
N GLY A 139 12.18 -4.83 9.21
CA GLY A 139 11.04 -3.93 9.03
C GLY A 139 10.07 -3.98 10.21
N LEU A 140 8.83 -4.36 9.93
CA LEU A 140 7.72 -4.33 10.90
C LEU A 140 7.52 -5.64 11.67
N ASP A 141 8.19 -6.72 11.28
CA ASP A 141 8.06 -8.05 11.89
C ASP A 141 6.61 -8.55 12.01
N LEU A 142 5.81 -8.28 10.97
CA LEU A 142 4.41 -8.69 10.93
C LEU A 142 4.26 -10.16 10.53
N THR A 143 3.09 -10.73 10.83
CA THR A 143 2.68 -12.00 10.24
C THR A 143 2.54 -11.88 8.72
N SER A 144 2.57 -12.99 8.01
CA SER A 144 2.39 -12.99 6.54
C SER A 144 1.09 -12.29 6.08
N SER A 145 0.00 -12.47 6.83
CA SER A 145 -1.26 -11.77 6.57
C SER A 145 -1.16 -10.27 6.89
N GLY A 146 -0.62 -9.90 8.05
CA GLY A 146 -0.45 -8.49 8.42
C GLY A 146 0.48 -7.72 7.47
N ALA A 147 1.51 -8.38 6.95
CA ALA A 147 2.40 -7.81 5.94
C ALA A 147 1.69 -7.57 4.60
N ALA A 148 0.77 -8.46 4.21
CA ALA A 148 -0.05 -8.27 3.01
C ALA A 148 -1.03 -7.10 3.20
N ASP A 149 -1.71 -7.03 4.34
CA ASP A 149 -2.64 -5.93 4.67
C ASP A 149 -1.93 -4.58 4.70
N PHE A 150 -0.74 -4.54 5.31
CA PHE A 150 0.12 -3.35 5.32
C PHE A 150 0.50 -2.91 3.90
N ALA A 151 0.94 -3.85 3.05
CA ALA A 151 1.36 -3.54 1.68
C ALA A 151 0.20 -3.05 0.81
N THR A 152 -1.01 -3.60 0.98
CA THR A 152 -2.22 -3.07 0.32
C THR A 152 -2.48 -1.63 0.74
N THR A 153 -2.52 -1.38 2.06
CA THR A 153 -2.76 -0.03 2.61
C THR A 153 -1.70 0.96 2.16
N TRP A 154 -0.45 0.52 2.04
CA TRP A 154 0.66 1.33 1.57
C TRP A 154 0.46 1.71 0.10
N ASN A 155 0.10 0.77 -0.78
CA ASN A 155 -0.15 1.04 -2.19
C ASN A 155 -1.30 2.05 -2.42
N ASP A 156 -2.29 2.07 -1.53
CA ASP A 156 -3.41 3.01 -1.59
C ASP A 156 -3.02 4.43 -1.13
N ARG A 157 -1.91 4.57 -0.40
CA ARG A 157 -1.49 5.85 0.21
C ARG A 157 -0.29 6.49 -0.50
N TYR A 158 0.62 5.69 -1.01
CA TYR A 158 1.93 6.15 -1.47
C TYR A 158 2.15 5.88 -2.97
N PRO A 159 2.89 6.73 -3.69
CA PRO A 159 3.33 6.44 -5.06
C PRO A 159 4.27 5.22 -5.11
N CYS A 160 4.22 4.40 -6.16
CA CYS A 160 5.07 3.20 -6.22
C CYS A 160 6.57 3.52 -6.15
N VAL A 161 6.97 4.69 -6.68
CA VAL A 161 8.37 5.13 -6.78
C VAL A 161 9.04 5.41 -5.43
N VAL A 162 8.27 5.65 -4.35
CA VAL A 162 8.84 5.99 -3.04
C VAL A 162 9.06 4.77 -2.14
N ALA A 163 8.81 3.55 -2.64
CA ALA A 163 8.90 2.34 -1.83
C ALA A 163 10.30 2.12 -1.23
N ASP A 164 11.37 2.33 -2.01
CA ASP A 164 12.74 2.15 -1.53
C ASP A 164 13.12 3.20 -0.49
N GLU A 165 12.74 4.46 -0.73
CA GLU A 165 12.98 5.57 0.20
C GLU A 165 12.25 5.35 1.52
N TYR A 166 10.97 4.96 1.46
CA TYR A 166 10.17 4.64 2.63
C TYR A 166 10.82 3.55 3.50
N ILE A 167 11.31 2.49 2.87
CA ILE A 167 11.99 1.38 3.57
C ILE A 167 13.30 1.88 4.20
N ALA A 168 14.12 2.61 3.45
CA ALA A 168 15.41 3.11 3.91
C ALA A 168 15.25 4.06 5.10
N ASP A 169 14.31 5.00 5.02
CA ASP A 169 14.03 5.96 6.08
C ASP A 169 13.46 5.26 7.32
N PHE A 170 12.59 4.27 7.15
CA PHE A 170 12.08 3.49 8.27
C PHE A 170 13.22 2.78 9.00
N GLN A 171 14.10 2.10 8.25
CA GLN A 171 15.24 1.38 8.81
C GLN A 171 16.20 2.33 9.51
N LYS A 172 16.46 3.51 8.94
CA LYS A 172 17.27 4.55 9.57
C LYS A 172 16.70 4.98 10.93
N ILE A 173 15.40 5.28 11.01
CA ILE A 173 14.77 5.68 12.28
C ILE A 173 14.77 4.52 13.29
N LYS A 174 14.45 3.30 12.84
CA LYS A 174 14.43 2.11 13.70
C LYS A 174 15.82 1.80 14.25
N THR A 175 16.86 1.85 13.44
CA THR A 175 18.25 1.62 13.88
C THR A 175 18.67 2.67 14.91
N PHE A 176 18.34 3.95 14.67
CA PHE A 176 18.58 5.00 15.66
C PHE A 176 17.86 4.71 16.99
N ALA A 177 16.59 4.33 16.94
CA ALA A 177 15.82 4.05 18.14
C ALA A 177 16.32 2.82 18.91
N TYR A 178 16.75 1.77 18.20
CA TYR A 178 17.25 0.53 18.79
C TYR A 178 18.69 0.62 19.31
N SER A 179 19.53 1.45 18.69
CA SER A 179 20.96 1.54 19.00
C SER A 179 21.22 2.05 20.42
N THR A 180 22.22 1.46 21.09
CA THR A 180 22.76 1.94 22.37
C THR A 180 23.40 3.33 22.27
N ARG A 181 23.74 3.77 21.05
CA ARG A 181 24.21 5.13 20.78
C ARG A 181 23.06 6.11 20.57
N GLY A 182 21.88 5.61 20.20
CA GLY A 182 20.66 6.39 20.05
C GLY A 182 19.77 6.27 21.27
N LEU A 183 18.57 5.71 21.11
CA LEU A 183 17.56 5.69 22.18
C LEU A 183 17.56 4.41 23.04
N ASP A 184 18.35 3.40 22.68
CA ASP A 184 18.46 2.12 23.40
C ASP A 184 17.11 1.45 23.68
N MET A 185 16.18 1.55 22.73
CA MET A 185 14.87 0.91 22.83
C MET A 185 14.96 -0.57 22.48
N ASN A 186 14.07 -1.38 23.06
CA ASN A 186 13.86 -2.73 22.56
C ASN A 186 13.27 -2.73 21.14
N THR A 187 13.26 -3.89 20.49
CA THR A 187 12.82 -4.04 19.10
C THR A 187 11.42 -3.47 18.84
N ASN A 188 10.45 -3.75 19.72
CA ASN A 188 9.08 -3.27 19.55
C ASN A 188 8.98 -1.76 19.70
N GLY A 189 9.67 -1.19 20.70
CA GLY A 189 9.74 0.26 20.91
C GLY A 189 10.38 0.98 19.72
N ALA A 190 11.43 0.41 19.13
CA ALA A 190 12.07 0.94 17.94
C ALA A 190 11.17 0.89 16.70
N ILE A 191 10.42 -0.19 16.51
CA ILE A 191 9.42 -0.33 15.43
C ILE A 191 8.32 0.72 15.57
N GLU A 192 7.76 0.89 16.78
CA GLU A 192 6.75 1.90 17.05
C GLU A 192 7.28 3.32 16.82
N TYR A 193 8.50 3.59 17.30
CA TYR A 193 9.15 4.89 17.13
C TYR A 193 9.35 5.24 15.65
N ALA A 194 9.83 4.29 14.85
CA ALA A 194 9.95 4.46 13.39
C ALA A 194 8.59 4.68 12.72
N SER A 195 7.60 3.87 13.07
CA SER A 195 6.25 3.96 12.48
C SER A 195 5.56 5.31 12.73
N ARG A 196 5.76 5.91 13.92
CA ARG A 196 5.17 7.22 14.27
C ARG A 196 5.83 8.42 13.58
N ASN A 197 7.04 8.23 13.08
CA ASN A 197 7.91 9.32 12.62
C ASN A 197 8.32 9.24 11.15
N ILE A 198 8.16 8.09 10.49
CA ILE A 198 8.54 7.88 9.09
C ILE A 198 7.92 8.93 8.15
N GLU A 199 6.65 9.29 8.39
CA GLU A 199 5.95 10.25 7.53
C GLU A 199 6.42 11.71 7.71
N LYS A 200 7.28 11.98 8.70
CA LYS A 200 7.70 13.31 9.15
C LYS A 200 9.19 13.58 8.95
N LEU A 201 9.98 12.52 8.71
CA LEU A 201 11.43 12.60 8.67
C LEU A 201 11.89 13.59 7.59
N CYS A 202 12.78 14.49 7.97
CA CYS A 202 13.49 15.35 7.05
C CYS A 202 14.57 14.58 6.28
N ASP A 203 14.60 14.78 4.97
CA ASP A 203 15.61 14.20 4.08
C ASP A 203 17.01 14.45 4.62
N ASN A 204 17.85 13.42 4.59
CA ASN A 204 19.26 13.51 4.94
C ASN A 204 19.56 14.02 6.36
N PHE A 205 18.58 14.07 7.27
CA PHE A 205 18.84 14.48 8.66
C PHE A 205 19.70 13.45 9.39
N ASP A 206 20.83 13.87 9.98
CA ASP A 206 21.71 13.00 10.76
C ASP A 206 21.18 12.80 12.18
N LEU A 207 20.24 11.84 12.34
CA LEU A 207 19.57 11.54 13.60
C LEU A 207 20.56 11.20 14.71
N GLU A 208 21.43 10.20 14.48
CA GLU A 208 22.35 9.73 15.52
C GLU A 208 23.43 10.78 15.83
N GLY A 209 24.02 11.41 14.80
CA GLY A 209 25.08 12.39 15.01
C GLY A 209 24.60 13.64 15.77
N GLU A 210 23.44 14.20 15.39
CA GLU A 210 22.86 15.34 16.12
C GLU A 210 22.40 14.94 17.53
N PHE A 211 21.83 13.74 17.69
CA PHE A 211 21.47 13.21 19.00
C PHE A 211 22.68 13.14 19.93
N ARG A 212 23.78 12.53 19.47
CA ARG A 212 24.99 12.33 20.26
C ARG A 212 25.59 13.64 20.75
N LYS A 213 25.67 14.66 19.88
CA LYS A 213 26.19 15.98 20.28
C LYS A 213 25.41 16.56 21.46
N HIS A 214 24.08 16.49 21.41
CA HIS A 214 23.24 17.00 22.50
C HIS A 214 23.27 16.11 23.74
N TYR A 215 23.30 14.80 23.56
CA TYR A 215 23.42 13.84 24.65
C TYR A 215 24.73 14.02 25.40
N ASP A 216 25.87 14.09 24.70
CA ASP A 216 27.20 14.22 25.29
C ASP A 216 27.32 15.54 26.05
N PHE A 217 26.77 16.64 25.51
CA PHE A 217 26.69 17.92 26.23
C PHE A 217 25.83 17.82 27.51
N ALA A 218 24.67 17.14 27.44
CA ALA A 218 23.80 17.02 28.60
C ALA A 218 24.37 16.10 29.69
N TYR A 219 25.00 15.00 29.29
CA TYR A 219 25.53 13.97 30.20
C TYR A 219 26.91 14.31 30.79
N SER A 220 27.71 15.13 30.10
CA SER A 220 29.06 15.48 30.56
C SER A 220 29.04 16.27 31.88
N THR A 221 30.01 15.97 32.75
CA THR A 221 30.30 16.73 33.98
C THR A 221 30.76 18.17 33.71
N SER A 222 31.28 18.44 32.51
CA SER A 222 31.61 19.79 32.04
C SER A 222 30.44 20.49 31.33
N GLY A 223 29.32 19.78 31.13
CA GLY A 223 28.13 20.26 30.45
C GLY A 223 26.99 20.47 31.44
N LEU A 224 25.86 19.77 31.25
CA LEU A 224 24.71 19.88 32.16
C LEU A 224 24.74 18.87 33.31
N ASP A 225 25.68 17.94 33.32
CA ASP A 225 25.86 16.90 34.35
C ASP A 225 24.56 16.15 34.70
N MET A 226 23.79 15.82 33.66
CA MET A 226 22.52 15.13 33.80
C MET A 226 22.71 13.61 33.90
N THR A 227 21.74 12.93 34.53
CA THR A 227 21.66 11.47 34.42
C THR A 227 21.47 11.05 32.96
N SER A 228 21.82 9.81 32.63
CA SER A 228 21.65 9.29 31.25
C SER A 228 20.21 9.45 30.75
N SER A 229 19.20 9.15 31.58
CA SER A 229 17.78 9.31 31.21
C SER A 229 17.43 10.77 30.88
N ASN A 230 17.85 11.71 31.72
CA ASN A 230 17.58 13.14 31.50
C ASN A 230 18.34 13.68 30.29
N ALA A 231 19.56 13.17 30.03
CA ALA A 231 20.33 13.52 28.85
C ALA A 231 19.67 13.00 27.55
N ILE A 232 19.08 11.81 27.56
CA ILE A 232 18.28 11.30 26.43
C ILE A 232 17.09 12.21 26.18
N GLU A 233 16.31 12.55 27.20
CA GLU A 233 15.15 13.43 27.07
C GLU A 233 15.54 14.81 26.55
N TYR A 234 16.63 15.38 27.07
CA TYR A 234 17.18 16.65 26.60
C TYR A 234 17.54 16.57 25.11
N ALA A 235 18.31 15.55 24.71
CA ALA A 235 18.77 15.40 23.33
C ALA A 235 17.58 15.22 22.36
N ARG A 236 16.60 14.38 22.72
CA ARG A 236 15.35 14.21 21.96
C ARG A 236 14.60 15.53 21.80
N GLY A 237 14.45 16.28 22.89
CA GLY A 237 13.78 17.59 22.88
C GLY A 237 14.45 18.63 21.97
N LYS A 238 15.75 18.47 21.65
CA LYS A 238 16.46 19.33 20.70
C LYS A 238 16.35 18.85 19.26
N ILE A 239 16.43 17.55 19.02
CA ILE A 239 16.53 17.02 17.65
C ILE A 239 15.16 16.69 17.04
N GLU A 240 14.20 16.16 17.79
CA GLU A 240 12.96 15.63 17.21
C GLU A 240 12.15 16.71 16.47
N PRO A 241 12.01 17.96 16.99
CA PRO A 241 11.32 19.02 16.26
C PRO A 241 12.01 19.41 14.93
N ARG A 242 13.33 19.23 14.83
CA ARG A 242 14.11 19.51 13.61
C ARG A 242 14.11 18.33 12.65
N ALA A 243 14.13 17.11 13.17
CA ALA A 243 14.22 15.89 12.39
C ALA A 243 12.86 15.46 11.81
N PHE A 244 11.75 15.79 12.48
CA PHE A 244 10.42 15.27 12.16
C PHE A 244 9.40 16.39 11.86
N SER A 245 9.79 17.35 11.04
CA SER A 245 8.94 18.50 10.66
C SER A 245 8.87 18.82 9.17
N CYS A 246 9.62 18.11 8.31
CA CYS A 246 9.73 18.48 6.89
C CYS A 246 8.72 17.78 5.99
N ARG A 247 8.50 16.48 6.20
CA ARG A 247 7.60 15.70 5.33
C ARG A 247 6.18 15.69 5.88
N ASN A 248 5.25 15.80 4.94
CA ASN A 248 3.87 15.37 5.12
C ASN A 248 3.49 14.65 3.83
N PHE A 249 3.60 13.32 3.80
CA PHE A 249 3.32 12.53 2.59
C PHE A 249 1.90 12.76 2.04
N ASN A 250 0.97 13.24 2.87
CA ASN A 250 -0.38 13.63 2.43
C ASN A 250 -0.41 14.86 1.51
N GLN A 251 0.63 15.70 1.47
CA GLN A 251 0.66 16.85 0.54
C GLN A 251 0.86 16.44 -0.93
N PHE A 252 1.30 15.21 -1.21
CA PHE A 252 1.38 14.69 -2.57
C PHE A 252 0.05 14.12 -3.09
N VAL A 253 -0.93 13.91 -2.21
CA VAL A 253 -2.21 13.23 -2.52
C VAL A 253 -3.39 14.20 -2.67
N LEU A 254 -3.20 15.51 -2.44
CA LEU A 254 -4.31 16.48 -2.39
C LEU A 254 -4.40 17.40 -3.62
N THR A 255 -5.04 16.92 -4.68
CA THR A 255 -6.27 17.57 -5.19
C THR A 255 -7.21 16.53 -5.81
N ARG A 256 -8.21 16.10 -5.04
CA ARG A 256 -9.52 15.67 -5.58
C ARG A 256 -10.60 16.33 -4.74
N ASN A 257 -11.10 17.46 -5.23
CA ASN A 257 -12.50 17.82 -5.15
C ASN A 257 -13.05 17.73 -6.57
#